data_AF-A0A962MR09-F1
#
_entry.id   AF-A0A962MR09-F1
#
_cell.length_a   1.000
_cell.length_b   1.000
_cell.length_c   1.000
_cell.angle_alpha   90.00
_cell.angle_beta   90.00
_cell.angle_gamma   90.00
#
_symmetry.space_group_name_H-M   'P 1'
#
loop_
_entity.id
_entity.type
_entity.pdbx_description
1 polymer ?
#
loop_
_entity_poly.entity_id
_entity_poly.type
_entity_poly.pdbx_seq_one_letter_code
_entity_poly.pdbx_strand_id
1 'polypeptide(L)'
;MPTGYLSVQTHPDHEGLVRILASRTRPSGEAGAAAHHPAVRYVARFRDRDAAMMHVHELLRHRLVDIDDRLYRTELATAIAAIESIDLRHERLYVDPETLQRSGDEIRNRTDVFTRRRLWRDRMFRGMGFVGIALLLFNLLFLSLP
;
A
#
# COMPACT_ATOMS: atom_id res chain seq x y z
N MET A 1 -5.52 17.64 6.37
CA MET A 1 -4.99 16.28 6.14
C MET A 1 -4.42 15.76 7.46
N PRO A 2 -5.10 14.83 8.15
CA PRO A 2 -4.58 14.28 9.39
C PRO A 2 -3.41 13.34 9.09
N THR A 3 -2.22 13.74 9.52
CA THR A 3 -1.08 12.84 9.63
C THR A 3 -1.44 11.72 10.60
N GLY A 4 -1.01 10.50 10.28
CA GLY A 4 -1.32 9.35 11.11
C GLY A 4 -0.46 8.15 10.79
N TYR A 5 -0.80 7.05 11.43
CA TYR A 5 -0.04 5.81 11.41
C TYR A 5 -0.89 4.71 10.79
N LEU A 6 -0.29 3.94 9.90
CA LEU A 6 -0.82 2.64 9.49
C LEU A 6 -0.01 1.57 10.20
N SER A 7 -0.71 0.68 10.89
CA SER A 7 -0.14 -0.50 11.55
C SER A 7 -0.73 -1.77 10.99
N VAL A 8 0.14 -2.75 10.81
CA VAL A 8 -0.21 -4.09 10.35
C VAL A 8 -0.12 -5.03 11.53
N GLN A 9 -1.22 -5.72 11.81
CA GLN A 9 -1.34 -6.70 12.87
C GLN A 9 -1.61 -8.07 12.29
N THR A 10 -1.00 -9.09 12.90
CA THR A 10 -1.24 -10.50 12.58
C THR A 10 -1.71 -11.22 13.83
N HIS A 11 -2.67 -12.13 13.67
CA HIS A 11 -3.11 -12.99 14.75
C HIS A 11 -2.38 -14.34 14.70
N PRO A 12 -1.84 -14.87 15.81
CA PRO A 12 -1.17 -16.17 15.82
C PRO A 12 -2.11 -17.32 15.42
N ASP A 13 -3.40 -17.25 15.79
CA ASP A 13 -4.38 -18.30 15.49
C ASP A 13 -4.92 -18.28 14.04
N HIS A 14 -4.60 -17.24 13.26
CA HIS A 14 -5.09 -17.09 11.90
C HIS A 14 -3.96 -16.70 10.94
N GLU A 15 -3.18 -17.70 10.56
CA GLU A 15 -2.13 -17.54 9.55
C GLU A 15 -2.75 -17.12 8.20
N GLY A 16 -2.20 -16.07 7.59
CA GLY A 16 -2.72 -15.50 6.34
C GLY A 16 -3.86 -14.48 6.48
N LEU A 17 -4.26 -14.13 7.71
CA LEU A 17 -5.12 -12.98 7.97
C LEU A 17 -4.30 -11.82 8.53
N VAL A 18 -4.48 -10.66 7.92
CA VAL A 18 -3.78 -9.43 8.29
C VAL A 18 -4.81 -8.34 8.54
N ARG A 19 -4.70 -7.71 9.70
CA ARG A 19 -5.51 -6.56 10.08
C ARG A 19 -4.71 -5.28 9.82
N ILE A 20 -5.31 -4.32 9.13
CA ILE A 20 -4.68 -3.03 8.85
C ILE A 20 -5.45 -1.92 9.57
N LEU A 21 -4.80 -1.28 10.53
CA LEU A 21 -5.39 -0.23 11.36
C LEU A 21 -4.78 1.13 11.04
N ALA A 22 -5.65 2.13 10.92
CA ALA A 22 -5.26 3.53 10.73
C ALA A 22 -5.49 4.33 12.03
N SER A 23 -4.41 4.63 12.74
CA SER A 23 -4.46 5.33 14.02
C SER A 23 -3.92 6.76 13.91
N ARG A 24 -4.45 7.68 14.72
CA ARG A 24 -3.91 9.05 14.84
C ARG A 24 -2.71 9.12 15.78
N THR A 25 -2.67 8.22 16.75
CA THR A 25 -1.58 8.02 17.71
C THR A 25 -0.70 6.88 17.28
N ARG A 26 0.60 6.96 17.64
CA ARG A 26 1.56 5.89 17.38
C ARG A 26 1.09 4.65 18.15
N PRO A 27 0.82 3.52 17.48
CA PRO A 27 0.53 2.29 18.19
C PRO A 27 1.81 1.85 18.91
N SER A 28 1.70 1.60 20.22
CA SER A 28 2.80 1.04 20.99
C SER A 28 3.19 -0.31 20.39
N GLY A 29 4.42 -0.42 19.90
CA GLY A 29 4.94 -1.65 19.26
C GLY A 29 5.06 -2.85 20.22
N GLU A 30 4.65 -2.68 21.48
CA GLU A 30 4.79 -3.65 22.57
C GLU A 30 3.45 -4.30 22.98
N ALA A 31 2.33 -3.91 22.37
CA ALA A 31 1.03 -4.49 22.69
C ALA A 31 0.90 -5.89 22.06
N GLY A 32 1.51 -6.91 22.69
CA GLY A 32 1.30 -8.30 22.30
C GLY A 32 2.36 -9.31 22.73
N ALA A 33 2.98 -9.18 23.91
CA ALA A 33 3.78 -10.27 24.50
C ALA A 33 2.93 -11.40 25.13
N ALA A 34 1.59 -11.33 25.00
CA ALA A 34 0.67 -12.38 25.42
C ALA A 34 0.27 -13.22 24.20
N ALA A 35 0.40 -14.54 24.30
CA ALA A 35 0.29 -15.54 23.22
C ALA A 35 -0.99 -15.50 22.35
N HIS A 36 -1.99 -14.69 22.70
CA HIS A 36 -3.29 -14.59 22.02
C HIS A 36 -3.71 -13.16 21.66
N HIS A 37 -2.78 -12.19 21.68
CA HIS A 37 -3.07 -10.81 21.27
C HIS A 37 -2.51 -10.54 19.86
N PRO A 38 -3.23 -9.74 19.03
CA PRO A 38 -2.76 -9.39 17.69
C PRO A 38 -1.45 -8.60 17.76
N ALA A 39 -0.36 -9.21 17.33
CA ALA A 39 0.97 -8.61 17.36
C ALA A 39 1.12 -7.59 16.23
N VAL A 40 1.57 -6.38 16.56
CA VAL A 40 1.92 -5.35 15.58
C VAL A 40 3.25 -5.74 14.93
N ARG A 41 3.22 -6.06 13.63
CA ARG A 41 4.42 -6.49 12.89
C ARG A 41 5.06 -5.37 12.07
N TYR A 42 4.29 -4.33 11.76
CA TYR A 42 4.76 -3.21 10.93
C TYR A 42 4.01 -1.93 11.28
N VAL A 43 4.72 -0.79 11.31
CA VAL A 43 4.16 0.55 11.47
C VAL A 43 4.84 1.52 10.51
N ALA A 44 4.02 2.21 9.72
CA ALA A 44 4.46 3.33 8.91
C ALA A 44 3.64 4.58 9.21
N ARG A 45 4.30 5.73 9.16
CA ARG A 45 3.68 7.05 9.30
C ARG A 45 3.43 7.63 7.92
N PHE A 46 2.21 8.11 7.69
CA PHE A 46 1.81 8.77 6.47
C PHE A 46 1.41 10.21 6.75
N ARG A 47 1.79 11.12 5.84
CA ARG A 47 1.36 12.52 5.91
C ARG A 47 -0.15 12.66 5.75
N ASP A 48 -0.73 11.83 4.90
CA ASP A 48 -2.18 11.68 4.72
C ASP A 48 -2.59 10.23 5.00
N ARG A 49 -3.09 10.00 6.21
CA ARG A 49 -3.49 8.67 6.69
C ARG A 49 -4.70 8.13 5.92
N ASP A 50 -5.64 9.00 5.60
CA ASP A 50 -6.91 8.58 5.00
C ASP A 50 -6.70 8.21 3.53
N ALA A 51 -5.88 9.00 2.80
CA ALA A 51 -5.44 8.63 1.46
C ALA A 51 -4.63 7.32 1.47
N ALA A 52 -3.73 7.13 2.43
CA ALA A 52 -2.97 5.89 2.54
C ALA A 52 -3.87 4.68 2.77
N MET A 53 -4.84 4.76 3.69
CA MET A 53 -5.81 3.68 3.93
C MET A 53 -6.66 3.41 2.69
N MET A 54 -7.09 4.44 1.96
CA MET A 54 -7.82 4.28 0.70
C MET A 54 -6.98 3.54 -0.35
N HIS A 55 -5.70 3.89 -0.50
CA HIS A 55 -4.79 3.20 -1.45
C HIS A 55 -4.55 1.74 -1.05
N VAL A 56 -4.34 1.46 0.24
CA VAL A 56 -4.24 0.08 0.74
C VAL A 56 -5.51 -0.69 0.41
N HIS A 57 -6.68 -0.12 0.70
CA HIS A 57 -7.95 -0.75 0.44
C HIS A 57 -8.12 -1.04 -1.05
N GLU A 58 -7.82 -0.08 -1.94
CA GLU A 58 -7.90 -0.28 -3.39
C GLU A 58 -6.98 -1.41 -3.89
N LEU A 59 -5.77 -1.51 -3.33
CA LEU A 59 -4.81 -2.58 -3.65
C LEU A 59 -5.29 -3.95 -3.14
N LEU A 60 -5.93 -4.00 -1.96
CA LEU A 60 -6.29 -5.24 -1.27
C LEU A 60 -7.80 -5.55 -1.30
N ARG A 61 -8.63 -4.79 -2.02
CA ARG A 61 -10.10 -4.92 -1.99
C ARG A 61 -10.60 -6.32 -2.31
N HIS A 62 -9.95 -7.02 -3.24
CA HIS A 62 -10.32 -8.38 -3.64
C HIS A 62 -9.92 -9.44 -2.59
N ARG A 63 -9.23 -9.01 -1.52
CA ARG A 63 -8.77 -9.84 -0.40
C ARG A 63 -9.43 -9.43 0.92
N LEU A 64 -10.39 -8.51 0.88
CA LEU A 64 -11.11 -8.10 2.08
C LEU A 64 -11.98 -9.27 2.58
N VAL A 65 -11.80 -9.63 3.84
CA VAL A 65 -12.61 -10.64 4.54
C VAL A 65 -13.67 -9.94 5.39
N ASP A 66 -13.27 -8.89 6.09
CA ASP A 66 -14.13 -8.14 6.99
C ASP A 66 -13.84 -6.64 6.86
N ILE A 67 -14.89 -5.86 6.57
CA ILE A 67 -14.79 -4.41 6.40
C ILE A 67 -14.78 -3.66 7.74
N ASP A 68 -15.50 -4.16 8.73
CA ASP A 68 -15.64 -3.53 10.04
C ASP A 68 -14.32 -3.67 10.81
N ASP A 69 -13.74 -4.87 10.75
CA ASP A 69 -12.45 -5.17 11.36
C ASP A 69 -11.24 -4.89 10.45
N ARG A 70 -11.48 -4.49 9.20
CA ARG A 70 -10.46 -4.24 8.17
C ARG A 70 -9.48 -5.40 8.05
N LEU A 71 -10.05 -6.59 8.00
CA LEU A 71 -9.34 -7.85 7.92
C LEU A 71 -9.17 -8.23 6.45
N TYR A 72 -7.93 -8.51 6.06
CA TYR A 72 -7.58 -8.91 4.71
C TYR A 72 -6.96 -10.31 4.73
N ARG A 73 -7.38 -11.17 3.79
CA ARG A 73 -6.77 -12.48 3.54
C ARG A 73 -5.56 -12.30 2.65
N THR A 74 -4.43 -12.02 3.28
CA THR A 74 -3.15 -11.83 2.59
C THR A 74 -2.01 -12.17 3.51
N GLU A 75 -0.88 -12.58 2.94
CA GLU A 75 0.34 -12.76 3.70
C GLU A 75 0.87 -11.41 4.21
N LEU A 76 1.52 -11.43 5.37
CA LEU A 76 2.12 -10.27 6.02
C LEU A 76 3.07 -9.52 5.09
N ALA A 77 3.94 -10.25 4.38
CA ALA A 77 4.87 -9.66 3.43
C ALA A 77 4.17 -8.92 2.29
N THR A 78 3.02 -9.44 1.83
CA THR A 78 2.22 -8.77 0.79
C THR A 78 1.51 -7.53 1.33
N ALA A 79 1.00 -7.57 2.56
CA ALA A 79 0.40 -6.38 3.19
C ALA A 79 1.41 -5.25 3.39
N ILE A 80 2.62 -5.58 3.87
CA ILE A 80 3.71 -4.62 4.01
C ILE A 80 4.09 -4.06 2.64
N ALA A 81 4.31 -4.92 1.64
CA ALA A 81 4.64 -4.48 0.28
C ALA A 81 3.57 -3.57 -0.33
N ALA A 82 2.28 -3.85 -0.08
CA ALA A 82 1.19 -2.99 -0.53
C ALA A 82 1.30 -1.60 0.09
N ILE A 83 1.56 -1.50 1.40
CA ILE A 83 1.75 -0.21 2.11
C ILE A 83 2.97 0.55 1.59
N GLU A 84 4.08 -0.14 1.32
CA GLU A 84 5.32 0.49 0.84
C GLU A 84 5.25 0.91 -0.62
N SER A 85 4.42 0.24 -1.43
CA SER A 85 4.19 0.62 -2.83
C SER A 85 3.32 1.87 -2.98
N ILE A 86 2.78 2.41 -1.89
CA ILE A 86 1.99 3.64 -1.91
C ILE A 86 2.95 4.82 -2.14
N ASP A 87 2.65 5.57 -3.19
CA ASP A 87 3.39 6.78 -3.61
C ASP A 87 2.89 7.99 -2.83
N LEU A 88 2.78 7.81 -1.52
CA LEU A 88 2.61 8.87 -0.57
C LEU A 88 3.89 8.91 0.24
N ARG A 89 4.34 10.12 0.56
CA ARG A 89 5.48 10.28 1.47
C ARG A 89 5.14 9.59 2.80
N HIS A 90 5.86 8.51 3.06
CA HIS A 90 5.71 7.71 4.26
C HIS A 90 7.07 7.45 4.89
N GLU A 91 7.05 7.27 6.20
CA GLU A 91 8.22 6.97 7.01
C GLU A 91 7.97 5.65 7.73
N ARG A 92 8.82 4.66 7.46
CA ARG A 92 8.77 3.36 8.14
C ARG A 92 9.30 3.55 9.56
N LEU A 93 8.43 3.39 10.56
CA LEU A 93 8.77 3.64 11.97
C LEU A 93 9.10 2.38 12.75
N TYR A 94 8.49 1.26 12.39
CA TYR A 94 8.72 -0.01 13.05
C TYR A 94 8.50 -1.15 12.09
N VAL A 95 9.42 -2.12 12.13
CA VAL A 95 9.26 -3.42 11.50
C VAL A 95 9.76 -4.43 12.51
N ASP A 96 8.97 -5.45 12.75
CA ASP A 96 9.37 -6.57 13.58
C ASP A 96 10.64 -7.24 12.99
N PRO A 97 11.76 -7.32 13.73
CA PRO A 97 13.01 -7.87 13.23
C PRO A 97 12.89 -9.34 12.82
N GLU A 98 12.01 -10.13 13.47
CA GLU A 98 11.78 -11.53 13.06
C GLU A 98 11.10 -11.59 11.68
N THR A 99 10.13 -10.71 11.45
CA THR A 99 9.47 -10.56 10.15
C THR A 99 10.46 -10.12 9.08
N LEU A 100 11.34 -9.17 9.39
CA LEU A 100 12.35 -8.68 8.45
C LEU A 100 13.38 -9.76 8.11
N GLN A 101 13.81 -10.58 9.07
CA GLN A 101 14.74 -11.68 8.82
C GLN A 101 14.10 -12.83 8.03
N ARG A 102 12.85 -13.18 8.31
CA ARG A 102 12.17 -14.31 7.65
C ARG A 102 11.65 -13.96 6.25
N SER A 103 11.17 -12.74 6.04
CA SER A 103 10.43 -12.36 4.84
C SER A 103 10.92 -11.06 4.19
N GLY A 104 12.06 -10.52 4.60
CA GLY A 104 12.59 -9.25 4.09
C GLY A 104 12.78 -9.22 2.57
N ASP A 105 13.36 -10.28 2.00
CA ASP A 105 13.56 -10.39 0.55
C ASP A 105 12.23 -10.53 -0.21
N GLU A 106 11.27 -11.22 0.38
CA GLU A 106 9.94 -11.41 -0.20
C GLU A 106 9.11 -10.11 -0.16
N ILE A 107 9.21 -9.33 0.92
CA ILE A 107 8.65 -7.98 1.02
C ILE A 107 9.24 -7.13 -0.11
N ARG A 108 10.56 -7.08 -0.25
CA ARG A 108 11.23 -6.24 -1.25
C ARG A 108 10.84 -6.64 -2.67
N ASN A 109 10.83 -7.94 -2.99
CA ASN A 109 10.43 -8.45 -4.31
C ASN A 109 8.96 -8.12 -4.62
N ARG A 110 8.06 -8.26 -3.65
CA ARG A 110 6.64 -7.91 -3.84
C ARG A 110 6.44 -6.41 -3.98
N THR A 111 7.16 -5.59 -3.22
CA THR A 111 7.15 -4.12 -3.37
C THR A 111 7.55 -3.72 -4.79
N ASP A 112 8.57 -4.37 -5.36
CA ASP A 112 8.99 -4.13 -6.74
C ASP A 112 7.92 -4.50 -7.76
N VAL A 113 7.20 -5.62 -7.57
CA VAL A 113 6.10 -6.03 -8.45
C VAL A 113 4.96 -5.01 -8.43
N PHE A 114 4.54 -4.54 -7.25
CA PHE A 114 3.50 -3.52 -7.13
C PHE A 114 3.94 -2.19 -7.75
N THR A 115 5.20 -1.79 -7.54
CA THR A 115 5.77 -0.57 -8.11
C THR A 115 5.86 -0.64 -9.64
N ARG A 116 6.32 -1.77 -10.21
CA ARG A 116 6.41 -1.95 -11.67
C ARG A 116 5.05 -1.89 -12.35
N ARG A 117 4.05 -2.63 -11.83
CA ARG A 117 2.68 -2.58 -12.39
C ARG A 117 2.13 -1.16 -12.43
N ARG A 118 2.47 -0.35 -11.42
CA ARG A 118 2.06 1.04 -11.35
C ARG A 118 2.78 1.93 -12.35
N LEU A 119 4.11 1.85 -12.44
CA LEU A 119 4.90 2.62 -13.38
C LEU A 119 4.50 2.37 -14.84
N TRP A 120 4.11 1.14 -15.17
CA TRP A 120 3.57 0.80 -16.49
C TRP A 120 2.25 1.52 -16.78
N ARG A 121 1.35 1.64 -15.79
CA ARG A 121 0.12 2.44 -15.93
C ARG A 121 0.42 3.92 -16.10
N ASP A 122 1.30 4.49 -15.29
CA ASP A 122 1.65 5.92 -15.39
C ASP A 122 2.29 6.25 -16.75
N ARG A 123 3.11 5.32 -17.27
CA ARG A 123 3.71 5.46 -18.61
C ARG A 123 2.68 5.34 -19.72
N MET A 124 1.69 4.45 -19.59
CA MET A 124 0.56 4.37 -20.54
C MET A 124 -0.28 5.65 -20.54
N PHE A 125 -0.63 6.18 -19.38
CA PHE A 125 -1.40 7.44 -19.29
C PHE A 125 -0.63 8.63 -19.87
N ARG A 126 0.68 8.72 -19.60
CA ARG A 126 1.54 9.77 -20.17
C ARG A 126 1.64 9.64 -21.70
N GLY A 127 1.73 8.42 -22.23
CA GLY A 127 1.70 8.16 -23.67
C GLY A 127 0.36 8.55 -24.31
N MET A 128 -0.76 8.24 -23.66
CA MET A 128 -2.10 8.53 -24.19
C MET A 128 -2.40 10.03 -24.23
N GLY A 129 -1.93 10.80 -23.23
CA GLY A 129 -1.99 12.27 -23.26
C GLY A 129 -1.20 12.86 -24.42
N PHE A 130 0.00 12.33 -24.71
CA PHE A 130 0.79 12.77 -25.85
C PHE A 130 0.12 12.44 -27.18
N VAL A 131 -0.46 11.25 -27.32
CA VAL A 131 -1.20 10.85 -28.53
C VAL A 131 -2.42 11.76 -28.75
N GLY A 132 -3.16 12.09 -27.70
CA GLY A 132 -4.29 13.03 -27.79
C GLY A 132 -3.88 14.41 -28.26
N ILE A 133 -2.79 14.98 -27.71
CA ILE A 133 -2.25 16.28 -28.13
C ILE A 133 -1.73 16.22 -29.56
N ALA A 134 -1.02 15.15 -29.93
CA ALA A 134 -0.51 14.95 -31.29
C ALA A 134 -1.65 14.84 -32.31
N LEU A 135 -2.74 14.14 -31.99
CA LEU A 135 -3.95 14.07 -32.83
C LEU A 135 -4.61 15.44 -32.98
N LEU A 136 -4.66 16.24 -31.90
CA LEU A 136 -5.23 17.58 -31.91
C LEU A 136 -4.38 18.54 -32.78
N LEU A 137 -3.05 18.50 -32.64
CA LEU A 137 -2.12 19.26 -33.48
C LEU A 137 -2.17 18.80 -34.93
N PHE A 138 -2.23 17.49 -35.18
CA PHE A 138 -2.33 16.94 -36.52
C PHE A 138 -3.64 17.34 -37.20
N ASN A 139 -4.77 17.21 -36.50
CA ASN A 139 -6.08 17.63 -37.00
C ASN A 139 -6.10 19.15 -37.27
N LEU A 140 -5.54 19.96 -36.37
CA LEU A 140 -5.47 21.40 -36.52
C LEU A 140 -4.57 21.82 -37.69
N LEU A 141 -3.44 21.15 -37.91
CA LEU A 141 -2.57 21.36 -39.07
C LEU A 141 -3.25 20.94 -40.38
N PHE A 142 -3.93 19.79 -40.41
CA PHE A 142 -4.61 19.30 -41.61
C PHE A 142 -5.88 20.09 -41.98
N LEU A 143 -6.60 20.64 -40.99
CA LEU A 143 -7.74 21.55 -41.24
C LEU A 143 -7.32 22.99 -41.54
N SER A 144 -6.09 23.39 -41.17
CA SER A 144 -5.56 24.73 -41.36
C SER A 144 -4.79 24.92 -42.67
N LEU A 145 -4.51 23.84 -43.41
CA LEU A 145 -3.86 23.89 -44.73
C LEU A 145 -4.96 23.95 -45.81
N PRO A 146 -5.18 25.10 -46.47
CA PRO A 146 -6.18 25.27 -47.53
C PRO A 146 -5.82 24.56 -48.83
#